data_AF-A0A7J8Z1L6-F1
#
_entry.id   AF-A0A7J8Z1L6-F1
#
_cell.length_a   1.000
_cell.length_b   1.000
_cell.length_c   1.000
_cell.angle_alpha   90.00
_cell.angle_beta   90.00
_cell.angle_gamma   90.00
#
_symmetry.space_group_name_H-M   'P 1'
#
loop_
_entity.id
_entity.type
_entity.pdbx_description
1 polymer ?
#
loop_
_entity_poly.entity_id
_entity_poly.type
_entity_poly.pdbx_seq_one_letter_code
_entity_poly.pdbx_strand_id
1 'polypeptide(L)'
;MVEEHVMEFTEPTSDKLLPDLHPQEQHVFTLVLDLNETLLYTDWKRERGWRTFKRPGVDAFLEHMAKFYEIVVYSDQMNMDLSKLNRDPAKILYVSAHAFESSLQPENCVPIKPYKLETDDTALLDLIPFLEYVARNSPADIRQVLQSYERKDVAKEFLERSKEYQSNE
;
A
#
# COMPACT_ATOMS: atom_id res chain seq x y z
N MET A 1 35.78 -18.76 5.42
CA MET A 1 36.47 -18.00 6.49
C MET A 1 36.22 -16.49 6.46
N VAL A 2 36.47 -15.76 5.36
CA VAL A 2 36.07 -14.33 5.24
C VAL A 2 34.60 -14.20 4.80
N GLU A 3 34.15 -15.04 3.85
CA GLU A 3 32.77 -15.04 3.35
C GLU A 3 31.73 -15.39 4.43
N GLU A 4 32.02 -16.37 5.30
CA GLU A 4 31.13 -16.74 6.42
C GLU A 4 30.95 -15.61 7.44
N HIS A 5 32.01 -14.83 7.72
CA HIS A 5 31.89 -13.67 8.60
C HIS A 5 31.09 -12.54 7.94
N VAL A 6 31.17 -12.36 6.62
CA VAL A 6 30.38 -11.35 5.90
C VAL A 6 28.90 -11.72 5.91
N MET A 7 28.56 -13.01 5.73
CA MET A 7 27.16 -13.47 5.76
C MET A 7 26.48 -13.17 7.10
N GLU A 8 27.18 -13.34 8.22
CA GLU A 8 26.67 -13.04 9.56
C GLU A 8 26.31 -11.54 9.76
N PHE A 9 26.94 -10.63 9.00
CA PHE A 9 26.62 -9.19 9.03
C PHE A 9 25.62 -8.75 7.94
N THR A 10 25.37 -9.58 6.93
CA THR A 10 24.48 -9.24 5.79
C THR A 10 23.14 -9.95 5.83
N GLU A 11 23.04 -11.09 6.54
CA GLU A 11 21.78 -11.81 6.67
C GLU A 11 20.85 -11.12 7.68
N PRO A 12 19.57 -10.93 7.34
CA PRO A 12 18.61 -10.42 8.30
C PRO A 12 18.48 -11.40 9.46
N THR A 13 18.40 -10.88 10.68
CA THR A 13 18.24 -11.67 11.92
C THR A 13 16.95 -12.50 11.99
N SER A 14 16.06 -12.39 11.01
CA SER A 14 14.79 -13.09 10.91
C SER A 14 14.37 -13.25 9.44
N ASP A 15 13.84 -14.42 9.10
CA ASP A 15 13.21 -14.66 7.79
C ASP A 15 11.90 -13.88 7.60
N LYS A 16 11.24 -13.55 8.72
CA LYS A 16 9.98 -12.79 8.76
C LYS A 16 10.27 -11.30 8.97
N LEU A 17 9.61 -10.45 8.18
CA LEU A 17 9.73 -9.00 8.28
C LEU A 17 8.89 -8.40 9.39
N LEU A 18 7.73 -8.98 9.69
CA LEU A 18 6.82 -8.51 10.74
C LEU A 18 6.64 -9.57 11.85
N PRO A 19 6.47 -9.15 13.10
CA PRO A 19 6.14 -10.05 14.20
C PRO A 19 4.78 -10.72 13.98
N ASP A 20 4.51 -11.79 14.71
CA ASP A 20 3.21 -12.45 14.70
C ASP A 20 2.13 -11.51 15.27
N LEU A 21 0.95 -11.49 14.63
CA LEU A 21 -0.20 -10.74 15.11
C LEU A 21 -0.76 -11.37 16.40
N HIS A 22 -1.33 -10.53 17.27
CA HIS A 22 -2.10 -11.04 18.39
C HIS A 22 -3.28 -11.88 17.87
N PRO A 23 -3.67 -13.01 18.52
CA PRO A 23 -4.75 -13.87 18.02
C PRO A 23 -6.07 -13.13 17.75
N GLN A 24 -6.34 -12.06 18.48
CA GLN A 24 -7.54 -11.23 18.29
C GLN A 24 -7.46 -10.33 17.06
N GLU A 25 -6.27 -10.06 16.53
CA GLU A 25 -6.02 -9.13 15.42
C GLU A 25 -5.82 -9.84 14.07
N GLN A 26 -5.87 -11.17 14.03
CA GLN A 26 -5.71 -11.94 12.78
C GLN A 26 -6.79 -11.66 11.73
N HIS A 27 -7.88 -10.98 12.11
CA HIS A 27 -8.93 -10.53 11.21
C HIS A 27 -8.61 -9.20 10.52
N VAL A 28 -7.66 -8.42 11.04
CA VAL A 28 -7.31 -7.09 10.54
C VAL A 28 -6.57 -7.21 9.21
N PHE A 29 -6.91 -6.33 8.26
CA PHE A 29 -6.20 -6.23 7.00
C PHE A 29 -4.90 -5.44 7.16
N THR A 30 -3.87 -5.83 6.41
CA THR A 30 -2.60 -5.09 6.37
C THR A 30 -2.59 -4.20 5.13
N LEU A 31 -2.46 -2.89 5.35
CA LEU A 31 -2.30 -1.88 4.29
C LEU A 31 -0.82 -1.54 4.17
N VAL A 32 -0.19 -2.09 3.14
CA VAL A 32 1.21 -1.84 2.81
C VAL A 32 1.28 -0.60 1.92
N LEU A 33 2.05 0.39 2.32
CA LEU A 33 2.18 1.67 1.64
C LEU A 33 3.63 1.89 1.20
N ASP A 34 3.84 2.09 -0.09
CA ASP A 34 5.10 2.61 -0.61
C ASP A 34 5.29 4.09 -0.19
N LEU A 35 6.54 4.56 -0.19
CA LEU A 35 6.89 5.89 0.27
C LEU A 35 7.01 6.91 -0.88
N ASN A 36 7.95 6.69 -1.80
CA ASN A 36 8.31 7.67 -2.83
C ASN A 36 7.27 7.67 -3.97
N GLU A 37 6.86 8.86 -4.40
CA GLU A 37 5.77 9.09 -5.35
C GLU A 37 4.40 8.56 -4.90
N THR A 38 4.31 7.93 -3.72
CA THR A 38 3.08 7.36 -3.15
C THR A 38 2.56 8.23 -2.00
N LEU A 39 3.30 8.31 -0.88
CA LEU A 39 2.95 9.13 0.29
C LEU A 39 3.66 10.50 0.29
N LEU A 40 4.81 10.57 -0.36
CA LEU A 40 5.64 11.76 -0.46
C LEU A 40 6.44 11.75 -1.76
N TYR A 41 7.03 12.88 -2.10
CA TYR A 41 8.00 12.98 -3.19
C TYR A 41 9.32 13.49 -2.62
N THR A 42 10.42 12.78 -2.93
CA THR A 42 11.76 13.20 -2.53
C THR A 42 12.61 13.48 -3.77
N ASP A 43 13.22 14.67 -3.84
CA ASP A 43 14.20 14.99 -4.87
C ASP A 43 15.53 15.45 -4.27
N TRP A 44 16.60 15.22 -5.01
CA TRP A 44 17.90 15.81 -4.73
C TRP A 44 18.26 16.83 -5.81
N LYS A 45 18.70 18.02 -5.41
CA LYS A 45 19.34 18.97 -6.31
C LYS A 45 20.66 19.45 -5.71
N ARG A 46 21.66 19.67 -6.56
CA ARG A 46 23.02 20.04 -6.15
C ARG A 46 23.06 21.27 -5.23
N GLU A 47 22.21 22.25 -5.51
CA GLU A 47 22.21 23.54 -4.81
C GLU A 47 21.56 23.46 -3.42
N ARG A 48 20.63 22.51 -3.20
CA ARG A 48 19.77 22.49 -2.01
C ARG A 48 19.74 21.16 -1.26
N GLY A 49 20.44 20.15 -1.76
CA GLY A 49 20.44 18.80 -1.22
C GLY A 49 19.11 18.06 -1.41
N TRP A 50 18.89 17.07 -0.55
CA TRP A 50 17.65 16.31 -0.46
C TRP A 50 16.51 17.19 0.05
N ARG A 51 15.35 17.12 -0.60
CA ARG A 51 14.10 17.69 -0.11
C ARG A 51 12.98 16.67 -0.23
N THR A 52 12.10 16.70 0.75
CA THR A 52 10.94 15.82 0.84
C THR A 52 9.68 16.67 0.92
N PHE A 53 8.68 16.29 0.13
CA PHE A 53 7.41 16.97 0.02
C PHE A 53 6.30 15.98 0.29
N LYS A 54 5.49 16.24 1.31
CA LYS A 54 4.34 15.39 1.64
C LYS A 54 3.32 15.47 0.51
N ARG A 55 2.70 14.34 0.17
CA ARG A 55 1.53 14.34 -0.70
C ARG A 55 0.34 14.98 0.04
N PRO A 56 -0.45 15.85 -0.61
CA PRO A 56 -1.66 16.38 0.01
C PRO A 56 -2.56 15.28 0.55
N GLY A 57 -3.14 15.50 1.74
CA GLY A 57 -4.03 14.53 2.39
C GLY A 57 -3.35 13.36 3.11
N VAL A 58 -2.02 13.20 3.04
CA VAL A 58 -1.33 12.03 3.62
C VAL A 58 -1.59 11.84 5.12
N ASP A 59 -1.63 12.91 5.91
CA ASP A 59 -1.89 12.82 7.35
C ASP A 59 -3.30 12.33 7.63
N ALA A 60 -4.29 12.94 6.98
CA ALA A 60 -5.69 12.59 7.11
C ALA A 60 -5.94 11.14 6.63
N PHE A 61 -5.27 10.73 5.55
CA PHE A 61 -5.32 9.37 5.04
C PHE A 61 -4.81 8.37 6.08
N LEU A 62 -3.59 8.58 6.61
CA LEU A 62 -2.99 7.68 7.61
C LEU A 62 -3.80 7.63 8.90
N GLU A 63 -4.23 8.78 9.42
CA GLU A 63 -5.04 8.86 10.63
C GLU A 63 -6.37 8.12 10.47
N HIS A 64 -7.00 8.23 9.30
CA HIS A 64 -8.26 7.57 9.04
C HIS A 64 -8.10 6.07 8.80
N MET A 65 -7.11 5.65 8.01
CA MET A 65 -6.85 4.23 7.70
C MET A 65 -6.33 3.45 8.91
N ALA A 66 -5.60 4.08 9.84
CA ALA A 66 -5.09 3.43 11.05
C ALA A 66 -6.20 2.92 11.98
N LYS A 67 -7.45 3.38 11.79
CA LYS A 67 -8.63 2.89 12.53
C LYS A 67 -9.09 1.52 12.06
N PHE A 68 -8.69 1.11 10.84
CA PHE A 68 -9.21 -0.06 10.14
C PHE A 68 -8.12 -1.07 9.77
N TYR A 69 -6.89 -0.60 9.57
CA TYR A 69 -5.79 -1.38 9.03
C TYR A 69 -4.58 -1.39 9.95
N GLU A 70 -3.84 -2.49 9.93
CA GLU A 70 -2.42 -2.47 10.26
C GLU A 70 -1.68 -1.76 9.12
N ILE A 71 -1.13 -0.57 9.38
CA ILE A 71 -0.37 0.18 8.37
C ILE A 71 1.10 -0.23 8.42
N VAL A 72 1.63 -0.64 7.27
CA VAL A 72 3.05 -0.95 7.08
C VAL A 72 3.60 -0.04 5.98
N VAL A 73 4.49 0.88 6.35
CA VAL A 73 5.24 1.66 5.35
C VAL A 73 6.45 0.84 4.93
N TYR A 74 6.55 0.53 3.65
CA TYR A 74 7.63 -0.29 3.11
C TYR A 74 8.23 0.38 1.87
N SER A 75 9.51 0.70 1.94
CA SER A 75 10.24 1.45 0.93
C SER A 75 11.47 0.65 0.50
N ASP A 76 11.29 -0.32 -0.38
CA ASP A 76 12.37 -0.92 -1.16
C ASP A 76 12.01 -0.78 -2.63
N GLN A 77 12.85 -0.08 -3.39
CA GLN A 77 12.48 0.40 -4.72
C GLN A 77 12.42 -0.72 -5.78
N MET A 78 12.83 -1.95 -5.46
CA MET A 78 12.78 -3.08 -6.38
C MET A 78 12.44 -4.39 -5.68
N ASN A 79 11.58 -5.20 -6.32
CA ASN A 79 11.25 -6.58 -5.93
C ASN A 79 10.66 -6.73 -4.51
N MET A 80 9.65 -5.91 -4.18
CA MET A 80 8.86 -6.08 -2.98
C MET A 80 8.20 -7.48 -2.98
N ASP A 81 8.54 -8.27 -1.97
CA ASP A 81 7.99 -9.59 -1.74
C ASP A 81 7.06 -9.58 -0.53
N LEU A 82 5.75 -9.45 -0.79
CA LEU A 82 4.72 -9.42 0.25
C LEU A 82 4.61 -10.74 1.02
N SER A 83 5.11 -11.86 0.46
CA SER A 83 5.09 -13.15 1.15
C SER A 83 5.96 -13.17 2.42
N LYS A 84 6.94 -12.26 2.50
CA LYS A 84 7.85 -12.13 3.65
C LYS A 84 7.26 -11.36 4.83
N LEU A 85 6.08 -10.75 4.65
CA LEU A 85 5.43 -9.95 5.69
C LEU A 85 4.84 -10.78 6.82
N ASN A 86 4.81 -12.12 6.73
CA ASN A 86 4.18 -12.97 7.76
C ASN A 86 2.71 -12.54 8.00
N ARG A 87 2.00 -12.25 6.91
CA ARG A 87 0.58 -11.89 6.87
C ARG A 87 -0.13 -12.78 5.86
N ASP A 88 -1.43 -12.98 6.05
CA ASP A 88 -2.27 -13.72 5.11
C ASP A 88 -2.40 -12.92 3.80
N PRO A 89 -1.93 -13.44 2.63
CA PRO A 89 -2.05 -12.73 1.36
C PRO A 89 -3.50 -12.38 0.98
N ALA A 90 -4.50 -13.09 1.49
CA ALA A 90 -5.91 -12.76 1.27
C ALA A 90 -6.34 -11.44 1.95
N LYS A 91 -5.49 -10.88 2.83
CA LYS A 91 -5.76 -9.68 3.63
C LYS A 91 -4.71 -8.57 3.47
N ILE A 92 -3.85 -8.67 2.46
CA ILE A 92 -2.84 -7.65 2.16
C ILE A 92 -3.31 -6.78 1.00
N LEU A 93 -3.23 -5.46 1.17
CA LEU A 93 -3.36 -4.48 0.10
C LEU A 93 -2.05 -3.71 -0.02
N TYR A 94 -1.47 -3.66 -1.22
CA TYR A 94 -0.26 -2.89 -1.49
C TYR A 94 -0.56 -1.66 -2.35
N VAL A 95 -0.50 -0.47 -1.75
CA VAL A 95 -0.69 0.80 -2.46
C VAL A 95 0.66 1.38 -2.86
N SER A 96 0.86 1.56 -4.17
CA SER A 96 2.08 2.19 -4.71
C SER A 96 1.84 2.84 -6.07
N ALA A 97 2.60 3.91 -6.32
CA ALA A 97 2.75 4.53 -7.62
C ALA A 97 3.28 3.58 -8.71
N HIS A 98 4.06 2.58 -8.27
CA HIS A 98 4.76 1.60 -9.12
C HIS A 98 4.35 0.17 -8.74
N ALA A 99 3.11 -0.03 -8.30
CA ALA A 99 2.68 -1.26 -7.65
C ALA A 99 2.91 -2.53 -8.51
N PHE A 100 2.64 -2.46 -9.82
CA PHE A 100 2.82 -3.60 -10.73
C PHE A 100 4.26 -3.82 -11.20
N GLU A 101 5.12 -2.83 -11.03
CA GLU A 101 6.54 -2.88 -11.43
C GLU A 101 7.42 -3.32 -10.25
N SER A 102 7.02 -2.94 -9.04
CA SER A 102 7.79 -3.16 -7.81
C SER A 102 7.40 -4.43 -7.06
N SER A 103 6.16 -4.94 -7.20
CA SER A 103 5.66 -6.08 -6.43
C SER A 103 5.78 -7.42 -7.16
N LEU A 104 6.14 -8.47 -6.41
CA LEU A 104 6.10 -9.87 -6.87
C LEU A 104 4.69 -10.49 -6.81
N GLN A 105 3.74 -9.84 -6.13
CA GLN A 105 2.35 -10.29 -5.99
C GLN A 105 1.39 -9.23 -6.56
N PRO A 106 1.29 -9.11 -7.90
CA PRO A 106 0.47 -8.08 -8.56
C PRO A 106 -1.03 -8.18 -8.23
N GLU A 107 -1.51 -9.34 -7.78
CA GLU A 107 -2.89 -9.58 -7.35
C GLU A 107 -3.25 -8.88 -6.02
N ASN A 108 -2.26 -8.41 -5.26
CA ASN A 108 -2.45 -7.61 -4.04
C ASN A 108 -2.32 -6.10 -4.29
N CYS A 109 -2.01 -5.68 -5.51
CA CYS A 109 -1.67 -4.31 -5.84
C CYS A 109 -2.90 -3.41 -6.01
N VAL A 110 -2.82 -2.22 -5.43
CA VAL A 110 -3.72 -1.09 -5.61
C VAL A 110 -2.90 0.06 -6.20
N PRO A 111 -2.89 0.24 -7.54
CA PRO A 111 -2.12 1.31 -8.15
C PRO A 111 -2.69 2.67 -7.76
N ILE A 112 -1.81 3.64 -7.51
CA ILE A 112 -2.15 5.05 -7.35
C ILE A 112 -1.33 5.88 -8.34
N LYS A 113 -1.83 7.05 -8.77
CA LYS A 113 -1.02 7.92 -9.63
C LYS A 113 0.27 8.38 -8.90
N PRO A 114 1.44 8.37 -9.57
CA PRO A 114 2.66 8.95 -9.01
C PRO A 114 2.46 10.42 -8.63
N TYR A 115 2.87 10.81 -7.43
CA TYR A 115 2.83 12.18 -6.95
C TYR A 115 4.03 12.97 -7.48
N LYS A 116 3.74 14.07 -8.19
CA LYS A 116 4.73 14.94 -8.84
C LYS A 116 4.53 16.42 -8.44
N LEU A 117 4.24 16.65 -7.16
CA LEU A 117 4.09 17.98 -6.55
C LEU A 117 2.85 18.77 -7.00
N GLU A 118 1.82 18.09 -7.49
CA GLU A 118 0.53 18.70 -7.81
C GLU A 118 -0.17 19.16 -6.53
N THR A 119 -0.56 20.44 -6.47
CA THR A 119 -1.16 21.04 -5.27
C THR A 119 -2.63 20.66 -5.07
N ASP A 120 -3.30 20.24 -6.13
CA ASP A 120 -4.69 19.77 -6.17
C ASP A 120 -4.80 18.23 -6.17
N ASP A 121 -3.72 17.52 -5.83
CA ASP A 121 -3.73 16.06 -5.71
C ASP A 121 -4.68 15.61 -4.59
N THR A 122 -5.66 14.78 -4.94
CA THR A 122 -6.61 14.15 -4.01
C THR A 122 -6.48 12.63 -3.97
N ALA A 123 -5.51 12.04 -4.65
CA ALA A 123 -5.55 10.62 -4.99
C ALA A 123 -5.51 9.68 -3.76
N LEU A 124 -4.84 10.08 -2.67
CA LEU A 124 -4.91 9.34 -1.40
C LEU A 124 -6.32 9.40 -0.80
N LEU A 125 -6.95 10.56 -0.84
CA LEU A 125 -8.31 10.75 -0.32
C LEU A 125 -9.34 10.00 -1.18
N ASP A 126 -9.13 9.95 -2.50
CA ASP A 126 -10.00 9.25 -3.44
C ASP A 126 -10.00 7.72 -3.23
N LEU A 127 -8.94 7.16 -2.63
CA LEU A 127 -8.88 5.74 -2.26
C LEU A 127 -9.66 5.39 -0.99
N ILE A 128 -9.92 6.38 -0.11
CA ILE A 128 -10.56 6.16 1.20
C ILE A 128 -11.88 5.39 1.08
N PRO A 129 -12.84 5.76 0.20
CA PRO A 129 -14.12 5.07 0.12
C PRO A 129 -13.99 3.57 -0.17
N PHE A 130 -13.08 3.20 -1.08
CA PHE A 130 -12.84 1.80 -1.43
C PHE A 130 -12.21 1.03 -0.27
N LEU A 131 -11.14 1.56 0.33
CA LEU A 131 -10.46 0.91 1.45
C LEU A 131 -11.40 0.78 2.65
N GLU A 132 -12.15 1.82 2.98
CA GLU A 132 -13.14 1.77 4.05
C GLU A 132 -14.25 0.75 3.78
N TYR A 133 -14.71 0.63 2.53
CA TYR A 133 -15.64 -0.42 2.12
C TYR A 133 -15.05 -1.82 2.33
N VAL A 134 -13.80 -2.05 1.93
CA VAL A 134 -13.10 -3.33 2.14
C VAL A 134 -13.01 -3.66 3.62
N ALA A 135 -12.56 -2.71 4.46
CA ALA A 135 -12.43 -2.94 5.89
C ALA A 135 -13.77 -3.28 6.56
N ARG A 136 -14.87 -2.65 6.14
CA ARG A 136 -16.19 -2.91 6.72
C ARG A 136 -16.86 -4.19 6.24
N ASN A 137 -16.72 -4.51 4.96
CA ASN A 137 -17.34 -5.70 4.39
C ASN A 137 -16.48 -6.95 4.55
N SER A 138 -15.18 -6.77 4.85
CA SER A 138 -14.20 -7.82 5.17
C SER A 138 -14.32 -9.03 4.23
N PRO A 139 -14.06 -8.87 2.92
CA PRO A 139 -14.13 -9.97 1.97
C PRO A 139 -13.20 -11.11 2.38
N ALA A 140 -13.59 -12.35 2.10
CA ALA A 140 -12.78 -13.52 2.45
C ALA A 140 -11.40 -13.52 1.76
N ASP A 141 -11.33 -12.97 0.55
CA ASP A 141 -10.08 -12.79 -0.19
C ASP A 141 -10.10 -11.50 -1.01
N ILE A 142 -9.24 -10.55 -0.64
CA ILE A 142 -9.17 -9.24 -1.29
C ILE A 142 -8.75 -9.32 -2.76
N ARG A 143 -7.99 -10.35 -3.14
CA ARG A 143 -7.44 -10.50 -4.49
C ARG A 143 -8.55 -10.71 -5.51
N GLN A 144 -9.63 -11.39 -5.12
CA GLN A 144 -10.82 -11.56 -5.96
C GLN A 144 -11.54 -10.24 -6.21
N VAL A 145 -11.61 -9.38 -5.18
CA VAL A 145 -12.19 -8.04 -5.30
C VAL A 145 -11.34 -7.19 -6.23
N LEU A 146 -10.02 -7.15 -6.03
CA LEU A 146 -9.08 -6.41 -6.88
C LEU A 146 -9.09 -6.90 -8.34
N GLN A 147 -9.21 -8.21 -8.55
CA GLN A 147 -9.33 -8.80 -9.89
C GLN A 147 -10.54 -8.25 -10.65
N SER A 148 -11.65 -7.95 -9.97
CA SER A 148 -12.85 -7.37 -10.59
C SER A 148 -12.66 -5.96 -11.16
N TYR A 149 -11.56 -5.28 -10.80
CA TYR A 149 -11.20 -3.97 -11.34
C TYR A 149 -10.28 -4.06 -12.56
N GLU A 150 -9.82 -5.25 -12.95
CA GLU A 150 -9.02 -5.47 -14.15
C GLU A 150 -7.79 -4.54 -14.27
N ARG A 151 -7.15 -4.21 -13.13
CA ARG A 151 -6.01 -3.27 -13.03
C ARG A 151 -6.33 -1.81 -13.42
N LYS A 152 -7.61 -1.44 -13.49
CA LYS A 152 -8.04 -0.05 -13.66
C LYS A 152 -7.87 0.74 -12.34
N ASP A 153 -8.10 2.04 -12.43
CA ASP A 153 -8.11 2.94 -11.27
C ASP A 153 -9.26 2.56 -10.32
N VAL A 154 -8.90 1.95 -9.19
CA VAL A 154 -9.87 1.42 -8.22
C VAL A 154 -10.72 2.52 -7.60
N ALA A 155 -10.14 3.69 -7.32
CA ALA A 155 -10.87 4.82 -6.73
C ALA A 155 -11.98 5.29 -7.67
N LYS A 156 -11.62 5.53 -8.94
CA LYS A 156 -12.56 5.99 -9.95
C LYS A 156 -13.68 4.98 -10.21
N GLU A 157 -13.32 3.73 -10.46
CA GLU A 157 -14.27 2.66 -10.77
C GLU A 157 -15.20 2.37 -9.58
N PHE A 158 -14.70 2.41 -8.35
CA PHE A 158 -15.54 2.21 -7.16
C PHE A 158 -16.60 3.31 -7.02
N LEU A 159 -16.24 4.56 -7.28
CA LEU A 159 -17.18 5.69 -7.25
C LEU A 159 -18.23 5.59 -8.36
N GLU A 160 -17.84 5.17 -9.57
CA GLU A 160 -18.77 4.96 -10.68
C GLU A 160 -19.78 3.85 -10.37
N ARG A 161 -19.30 2.68 -9.92
CA ARG A 161 -20.17 1.57 -9.50
C ARG A 161 -21.13 1.99 -8.38
N SER A 162 -20.65 2.73 -7.38
CA SER A 162 -21.47 3.18 -6.25
C SER A 162 -22.62 4.11 -6.67
N LYS A 163 -22.42 4.93 -7.71
CA LYS A 163 -23.47 5.81 -8.27
C LYS A 163 -24.51 5.03 -9.07
N GLU A 164 -24.08 4.03 -9.83
CA GLU A 164 -24.99 3.18 -10.61
C GLU A 164 -25.92 2.38 -9.69
N TYR A 165 -25.40 1.82 -8.59
CA TYR A 165 -26.25 1.14 -7.60
C TYR A 165 -27.31 2.08 -7.00
N GLN A 166 -26.95 3.31 -6.64
CA GLN A 166 -27.89 4.29 -6.08
C GLN A 166 -28.92 4.82 -7.09
N SER A 167 -28.63 4.74 -8.39
CA SER A 167 -29.53 5.20 -9.45
C SER A 167 -30.54 4.13 -9.90
N ASN A 168 -30.30 2.88 -9.52
CA ASN A 168 -31.12 1.72 -9.88
C ASN A 168 -32.04 1.25 -8.73
N GLU A 169 -32.06 1.98 -7.60
CA GLU A 169 -33.02 1.86 -6.49
C GLU A 169 -34.08 2.98 -6.57
#